data_AF-A0A1L7XN20-F1
#
_entry.id   AF-A0A1L7XN20-F1
#
_cell.length_a   1.000
_cell.length_b   1.000
_cell.length_c   1.000
_cell.angle_alpha   90.00
_cell.angle_beta   90.00
_cell.angle_gamma   90.00
#
_symmetry.space_group_name_H-M   'P 1'
#
loop_
_entity.id
_entity.type
_entity.pdbx_description
1 polymer ?
#
loop_
_entity_poly.entity_id
_entity_poly.type
_entity_poly.pdbx_seq_one_letter_code
_entity_poly.pdbx_strand_id
1 'polypeptide(L)'
;MAPDSPSRILFRTWSYSSAGTNSRRGFRSGDRNCRVIDDFELAEHFENHSNLNNRTPTCLISTTDDPVRALRYAINLQAQGEDDNDVHISIIRSNRYVRGENFATLFDPENERLFKTEFLFFWEIKPTEILHVVSLDTLVGNGLLNRFKVLDPEYWVGGTLPLLWTVRNEICRNNEEAWSRGDRSTWPERSGRYVAAIAKCFGNGAPHRAIASLTWHHGTHFKPNNYENWGLDLRVRDAIQEVLDRNGNSRWYDQWCGELASV
;
A
#
# COMPACT_ATOMS: atom_id res chain seq x y z
N MET A 1 8.76 -21.10 15.15
CA MET A 1 7.60 -20.32 15.59
C MET A 1 6.63 -20.24 14.44
N ALA A 2 5.40 -20.69 14.64
CA ALA A 2 4.33 -20.41 13.69
C ALA A 2 4.13 -18.89 13.63
N PRO A 3 3.79 -18.31 12.48
CA PRO A 3 3.54 -16.88 12.39
C PRO A 3 2.25 -16.53 13.15
N ASP A 4 2.37 -15.74 14.22
CA ASP A 4 1.25 -15.32 15.08
C ASP A 4 0.28 -14.34 14.38
N SER A 5 0.55 -13.96 13.14
CA SER A 5 -0.27 -13.03 12.36
C SER A 5 -0.77 -13.66 11.05
N PRO A 6 -1.99 -13.31 10.59
CA PRO A 6 -2.44 -13.70 9.26
C PRO A 6 -1.55 -13.08 8.19
N SER A 7 -1.37 -13.78 7.07
CA SER A 7 -0.65 -13.23 5.92
C SER A 7 -1.35 -11.97 5.38
N ARG A 8 -0.61 -10.88 5.21
CA ARG A 8 -1.10 -9.59 4.67
C ARG A 8 -0.35 -9.21 3.41
N ILE A 9 -1.03 -8.40 2.60
CA ILE A 9 -0.40 -7.65 1.52
C ILE A 9 0.04 -6.30 2.06
N LEU A 10 1.32 -5.99 1.87
CA LEU A 10 1.98 -4.77 2.32
C LEU A 10 2.70 -4.12 1.14
N PHE A 11 2.92 -2.81 1.24
CA PHE A 11 3.57 -1.98 0.25
C PHE A 11 4.80 -1.35 0.87
N ARG A 12 5.92 -1.43 0.17
CA ARG A 12 7.14 -0.71 0.50
C ARG A 12 7.50 0.19 -0.66
N THR A 13 7.50 1.49 -0.42
CA THR A 13 8.08 2.44 -1.36
C THR A 13 9.55 2.64 -1.03
N TRP A 14 10.40 2.68 -2.05
CA TRP A 14 11.84 2.81 -1.89
C TRP A 14 12.47 3.43 -3.14
N SER A 15 13.69 3.94 -2.99
CA SER A 15 14.57 4.28 -4.11
C SER A 15 15.96 3.70 -3.92
N TYR A 16 16.78 3.67 -4.98
CA TYR A 16 18.15 3.16 -4.88
C TYR A 16 19.02 3.97 -3.91
N SER A 17 18.81 5.28 -3.83
CA SER A 17 19.53 6.18 -2.92
C SER A 17 19.09 6.01 -1.45
N SER A 18 17.81 5.70 -1.20
CA SER A 18 17.22 5.73 0.14
C SER A 18 17.24 4.38 0.85
N ALA A 19 17.08 3.27 0.12
CA ALA A 19 16.94 1.95 0.70
C ALA A 19 18.03 0.94 0.28
N GLY A 20 18.90 1.32 -0.66
CA GLY A 20 19.83 0.39 -1.30
C GLY A 20 19.15 -0.64 -2.20
N THR A 21 19.92 -1.26 -3.10
CA THR A 21 19.42 -2.22 -4.09
C THR A 21 18.90 -3.53 -3.45
N ASN A 22 17.63 -3.92 -3.68
CA ASN A 22 17.23 -5.22 -4.28
C ASN A 22 15.78 -5.64 -3.99
N SER A 23 14.84 -5.15 -4.78
CA SER A 23 13.46 -5.64 -4.72
C SER A 23 13.25 -7.09 -5.18
N ARG A 24 14.17 -7.68 -5.97
CA ARG A 24 14.11 -9.13 -6.31
C ARG A 24 14.94 -10.03 -5.42
N ARG A 25 15.84 -9.49 -4.61
CA ARG A 25 16.67 -10.28 -3.66
C ARG A 25 16.26 -10.08 -2.21
N GLY A 26 15.15 -9.38 -1.97
CA GLY A 26 14.72 -9.02 -0.64
C GLY A 26 15.32 -7.72 -0.14
N PHE A 27 14.69 -7.16 0.89
CA PHE A 27 15.21 -5.99 1.59
C PHE A 27 16.06 -6.44 2.77
N ARG A 28 17.14 -5.70 3.04
CA ARG A 28 17.90 -5.82 4.29
C ARG A 28 17.92 -4.46 4.97
N SER A 29 17.87 -4.46 6.29
CA SER A 29 18.10 -3.27 7.10
C SER A 29 19.49 -2.74 6.82
N GLY A 30 19.66 -1.44 6.97
CA GLY A 30 20.99 -0.84 6.85
C GLY A 30 21.88 -1.20 8.05
N ASP A 31 21.30 -1.55 9.21
CA ASP A 31 22.04 -2.24 10.28
C ASP A 31 22.31 -3.70 9.88
N ARG A 32 23.59 -4.05 9.77
CA ARG A 32 24.08 -5.35 9.31
C ARG A 32 24.40 -6.31 10.45
N ASN A 33 24.27 -5.87 11.70
CA ASN A 33 24.66 -6.68 12.85
C ASN A 33 23.72 -7.88 13.06
N CYS A 34 22.48 -7.81 12.57
CA CYS A 34 21.48 -8.90 12.55
C CYS A 34 21.45 -9.74 13.83
N ARG A 35 21.62 -9.09 14.98
CA ARG A 35 21.72 -9.75 16.28
C ARG A 35 20.39 -9.68 17.01
N VAL A 36 20.26 -10.49 18.06
CA VAL A 36 19.19 -10.30 19.03
C VAL A 36 19.41 -8.94 19.70
N ILE A 37 18.37 -8.11 19.66
CA ILE A 37 18.30 -6.81 20.32
C ILE A 37 17.37 -6.94 21.52
N ASP A 38 17.73 -6.32 22.62
CA ASP A 38 16.86 -6.23 23.78
C ASP A 38 15.83 -5.10 23.62
N ASP A 39 14.92 -4.98 24.59
CA ASP A 39 13.84 -3.99 24.55
C ASP A 39 14.36 -2.54 24.57
N PHE A 40 15.52 -2.29 25.18
CA PHE A 40 16.11 -0.95 25.26
C PHE A 40 16.70 -0.54 23.90
N GLU A 41 17.49 -1.41 23.29
CA GLU A 41 18.05 -1.20 21.95
C GLU A 41 16.95 -1.09 20.89
N LEU A 42 15.89 -1.87 21.05
CA LEU A 42 14.73 -1.82 20.20
C LEU A 42 13.99 -0.47 20.29
N ALA A 43 13.89 0.11 21.49
CA ALA A 43 13.35 1.45 21.68
C ALA A 43 14.19 2.50 20.94
N GLU A 44 15.52 2.44 21.04
CA GLU A 44 16.44 3.34 20.33
C GLU A 44 16.31 3.19 18.80
N HIS A 45 16.20 1.96 18.29
CA HIS A 45 15.94 1.73 16.87
C HIS A 45 14.61 2.33 16.43
N PHE A 46 13.56 2.23 17.26
CA PHE A 46 12.25 2.79 16.95
C PHE A 46 12.22 4.32 17.02
N GLU A 47 12.89 4.93 17.99
CA GLU A 47 13.06 6.40 18.09
C GLU A 47 13.81 6.95 16.86
N ASN A 48 14.88 6.27 16.45
CA ASN A 48 15.60 6.62 15.23
C ASN A 48 14.76 6.39 13.96
N HIS A 49 13.85 5.40 13.99
CA HIS A 49 12.94 5.10 12.88
C HIS A 49 11.83 6.15 12.75
N SER A 50 11.31 6.67 13.86
CA SER A 50 10.26 7.70 13.88
C SER A 50 10.79 9.08 13.43
N ASN A 51 12.08 9.33 13.59
CA ASN A 51 12.73 10.57 13.17
C ASN A 51 12.98 10.62 11.64
N LEU A 52 12.18 11.41 10.92
CA LEU A 52 12.31 11.60 9.46
C LEU A 52 13.66 12.16 8.99
N ASN A 53 14.40 12.83 9.88
CA ASN A 53 15.72 13.39 9.59
C ASN A 53 16.86 12.43 9.95
N ASN A 54 16.56 11.29 10.56
CA ASN A 54 17.57 10.33 10.91
C ASN A 54 18.28 9.79 9.66
N ARG A 55 19.59 9.58 9.78
CA ARG A 55 20.45 8.96 8.77
C ARG A 55 21.17 7.73 9.31
N THR A 56 21.04 7.46 10.60
CA THR A 56 21.55 6.25 11.25
C THR A 56 20.70 5.06 10.81
N PRO A 57 21.29 4.03 10.20
CA PRO A 57 20.54 2.84 9.83
C PRO A 57 19.87 2.17 11.02
N THR A 58 18.61 1.79 10.87
CA THR A 58 17.86 1.03 11.88
C THR A 58 17.75 -0.44 11.47
N CYS A 59 17.40 -1.30 12.43
CA CYS A 59 17.04 -2.70 12.15
C CYS A 59 15.64 -2.88 11.56
N LEU A 60 14.87 -1.78 11.47
CA LEU A 60 13.45 -1.77 11.11
C LEU A 60 13.28 -1.43 9.63
N ILE A 61 12.44 -2.21 8.95
CA ILE A 61 12.06 -1.98 7.56
C ILE A 61 10.57 -1.65 7.53
N SER A 62 10.25 -0.39 7.25
CA SER A 62 8.86 0.08 7.17
C SER A 62 8.16 -0.36 5.90
N THR A 63 6.90 -0.73 6.07
CA THR A 63 5.93 -1.05 5.03
C THR A 63 4.55 -0.53 5.47
N THR A 64 3.60 -0.47 4.56
CA THR A 64 2.23 -0.05 4.86
C THR A 64 1.21 -0.94 4.18
N ASP A 65 0.03 -1.14 4.79
CA ASP A 65 -1.11 -1.76 4.12
C ASP A 65 -1.96 -0.76 3.32
N ASP A 66 -1.63 0.54 3.37
CA ASP A 66 -2.30 1.58 2.61
C ASP A 66 -1.54 1.92 1.31
N PRO A 67 -2.01 1.44 0.14
CA PRO A 67 -1.37 1.78 -1.12
C PRO A 67 -1.47 3.26 -1.48
N VAL A 68 -2.45 4.03 -0.97
CA VAL A 68 -2.49 5.50 -1.21
C VAL A 68 -1.33 6.16 -0.47
N ARG A 69 -1.00 5.71 0.75
CA ARG A 69 0.19 6.15 1.47
C ARG A 69 1.47 5.80 0.72
N ALA A 70 1.56 4.58 0.18
CA ALA A 70 2.72 4.15 -0.62
C ALA A 70 2.90 5.00 -1.88
N LEU A 71 1.82 5.25 -2.64
CA LEU A 71 1.81 6.09 -3.83
C LEU A 71 2.20 7.55 -3.50
N ARG A 72 1.59 8.12 -2.46
CA ARG A 72 1.93 9.47 -2.00
C ARG A 72 3.40 9.58 -1.63
N TYR A 73 3.95 8.58 -0.95
CA TYR A 73 5.37 8.58 -0.61
C TYR A 73 6.27 8.47 -1.84
N ALA A 74 5.88 7.69 -2.85
CA ALA A 74 6.64 7.58 -4.11
C ALA A 74 6.73 8.93 -4.83
N ILE A 75 5.59 9.62 -4.92
CA ILE A 75 5.51 10.97 -5.49
C ILE A 75 6.31 11.98 -4.67
N ASN A 76 6.32 11.85 -3.34
CA ASN A 76 7.14 12.71 -2.49
C ASN A 76 8.64 12.52 -2.74
N LEU A 77 9.09 11.28 -2.94
CA LEU A 77 10.49 10.99 -3.28
C LEU A 77 10.88 11.64 -4.61
N GLN A 78 10.05 11.49 -5.64
CA GLN A 78 10.24 12.17 -6.92
C GLN A 78 10.37 13.69 -6.76
N ALA A 79 9.46 14.31 -6.00
CA ALA A 79 9.52 15.75 -5.76
C ALA A 79 10.72 16.24 -4.94
N GLN A 80 11.38 15.32 -4.21
CA GLN A 80 12.64 15.59 -3.52
C GLN A 80 13.87 15.44 -4.43
N GLY A 81 13.66 15.15 -5.73
CA GLY A 81 14.72 15.07 -6.75
C GLY A 81 15.18 13.65 -7.08
N GLU A 82 14.48 12.62 -6.60
CA GLU A 82 14.72 11.24 -7.03
C GLU A 82 14.22 11.03 -8.47
N ASP A 83 14.96 10.26 -9.28
CA ASP A 83 14.52 9.87 -10.62
C ASP A 83 13.33 8.89 -10.53
N ASP A 84 12.30 9.09 -11.35
CA ASP A 84 11.12 8.23 -11.41
C ASP A 84 11.44 6.76 -11.70
N ASN A 85 12.53 6.51 -12.43
CA ASN A 85 13.04 5.17 -12.71
C ASN A 85 13.73 4.54 -11.51
N ASP A 86 14.14 5.36 -10.54
CA ASP A 86 14.79 4.93 -9.32
C ASP A 86 13.80 4.78 -8.16
N VAL A 87 12.62 5.39 -8.23
CA VAL A 87 11.53 5.21 -7.26
C VAL A 87 10.67 4.00 -7.60
N HIS A 88 10.45 3.13 -6.63
CA HIS A 88 9.74 1.87 -6.80
C HIS A 88 8.77 1.60 -5.65
N ILE A 89 7.73 0.81 -5.95
CA ILE A 89 6.84 0.22 -4.97
C ILE A 89 6.94 -1.30 -5.07
N SER A 90 7.33 -1.93 -3.97
CA SER A 90 7.32 -3.37 -3.80
C SER A 90 6.07 -3.82 -3.06
N ILE A 91 5.45 -4.87 -3.59
CA ILE A 91 4.27 -5.53 -3.04
C ILE A 91 4.74 -6.80 -2.35
N ILE A 92 4.42 -6.91 -1.07
CA ILE A 92 4.95 -7.91 -0.17
C ILE A 92 3.78 -8.72 0.40
N ARG A 93 3.91 -10.03 0.42
CA ARG A 93 3.00 -10.93 1.14
C ARG A 93 3.75 -11.60 2.27
N SER A 94 3.39 -11.27 3.51
CA SER A 94 4.06 -11.82 4.68
C SER A 94 3.14 -11.84 5.90
N ASN A 95 3.54 -12.62 6.89
CA ASN A 95 3.02 -12.63 8.26
C ASN A 95 4.14 -12.41 9.30
N ARG A 96 5.36 -12.08 8.86
CA ARG A 96 6.55 -11.89 9.68
C ARG A 96 6.80 -10.41 9.94
N TYR A 97 5.76 -9.71 10.34
CA TYR A 97 5.79 -8.28 10.62
C TYR A 97 5.29 -8.03 12.05
N VAL A 98 5.54 -6.84 12.57
CA VAL A 98 4.85 -6.29 13.73
C VAL A 98 4.14 -5.00 13.34
N ARG A 99 3.00 -4.70 13.96
CA ARG A 99 2.29 -3.44 13.71
C ARG A 99 3.09 -2.30 14.32
N GLY A 100 3.37 -1.25 13.54
CA GLY A 100 4.05 -0.05 14.00
C GLY A 100 3.29 0.65 15.13
N GLU A 101 1.94 0.60 15.07
CA GLU A 101 1.07 1.06 16.16
C GLU A 101 1.45 0.43 17.51
N ASN A 102 1.63 -0.90 17.56
CA ASN A 102 1.98 -1.59 18.80
C ASN A 102 3.36 -1.16 19.34
N PHE A 103 4.31 -0.88 18.43
CA PHE A 103 5.62 -0.33 18.79
C PHE A 103 5.51 1.07 19.38
N ALA A 104 4.73 1.92 18.72
CA ALA A 104 4.49 3.27 19.17
C ALA A 104 3.74 3.31 20.51
N THR A 105 2.78 2.42 20.78
CA THR A 105 2.13 2.34 22.10
C THR A 105 3.16 2.14 23.22
N LEU A 106 4.24 1.39 22.96
CA LEU A 106 5.28 1.08 23.95
C LEU A 106 6.33 2.20 24.08
N PHE A 107 6.73 2.81 22.96
CA PHE A 107 7.92 3.68 22.91
C PHE A 107 7.63 5.14 22.51
N ASP A 108 6.50 5.43 21.87
CA ASP A 108 6.09 6.77 21.44
C ASP A 108 4.54 6.94 21.49
N PRO A 109 3.94 6.85 22.69
CA PRO A 109 2.48 6.77 22.84
C PRO A 109 1.77 8.04 22.37
N GLU A 110 2.46 9.19 22.37
CA GLU A 110 1.89 10.46 21.90
C GLU A 110 1.63 10.44 20.38
N ASN A 111 2.44 9.69 19.62
CA ASN A 111 2.38 9.64 18.16
C ASN A 111 1.85 8.30 17.61
N GLU A 112 1.33 7.41 18.45
CA GLU A 112 0.82 6.09 18.08
C GLU A 112 -0.03 6.09 16.79
N ARG A 113 -0.92 7.08 16.66
CA ARG A 113 -1.83 7.20 15.52
C ARG A 113 -1.14 7.39 14.17
N LEU A 114 0.09 7.92 14.15
CA LEU A 114 0.88 8.10 12.92
C LEU A 114 1.30 6.76 12.30
N PHE A 115 1.40 5.72 13.15
CA PHE A 115 1.89 4.38 12.83
C PHE A 115 0.78 3.35 12.63
N LYS A 116 -0.49 3.76 12.67
CA LYS A 116 -1.68 2.88 12.53
C LYS A 116 -1.66 1.97 11.30
N THR A 117 -1.10 2.46 10.20
CA THR A 117 -1.02 1.78 8.89
C THR A 117 0.40 1.29 8.60
N GLU A 118 1.32 1.39 9.56
CA GLU A 118 2.70 0.95 9.41
C GLU A 118 2.86 -0.49 9.93
N PHE A 119 3.64 -1.25 9.18
CA PHE A 119 4.07 -2.60 9.53
C PHE A 119 5.58 -2.67 9.41
N LEU A 120 6.23 -3.14 10.47
CA LEU A 120 7.66 -3.17 10.61
C LEU A 120 8.17 -4.60 10.46
N PHE A 121 9.19 -4.76 9.63
CA PHE A 121 9.96 -5.99 9.55
C PHE A 121 11.30 -5.79 10.26
N PHE A 122 11.77 -6.86 10.90
CA PHE A 122 13.09 -6.91 11.50
C PHE A 122 14.10 -7.46 10.51
N TRP A 123 15.18 -6.69 10.29
CA TRP A 123 16.40 -7.07 9.57
C TRP A 123 16.24 -7.33 8.07
N GLU A 124 15.21 -8.05 7.65
CA GLU A 124 15.02 -8.41 6.27
C GLU A 124 13.54 -8.63 5.90
N ILE A 125 13.28 -8.39 4.63
CA ILE A 125 12.11 -8.92 3.92
C ILE A 125 12.67 -9.88 2.88
N LYS A 126 12.31 -11.15 2.96
CA LYS A 126 12.91 -12.18 2.10
C LYS A 126 12.45 -12.00 0.65
N PRO A 127 13.29 -12.37 -0.34
CA PRO A 127 12.89 -12.34 -1.74
C PRO A 127 11.59 -13.13 -2.03
N THR A 128 11.37 -14.23 -1.33
CA THR A 128 10.16 -15.06 -1.45
C THR A 128 8.88 -14.36 -0.97
N GLU A 129 9.00 -13.29 -0.20
CA GLU A 129 7.87 -12.49 0.29
C GLU A 129 7.50 -11.38 -0.68
N ILE A 130 8.33 -11.09 -1.68
CA ILE A 130 8.09 -10.02 -2.66
C ILE A 130 7.34 -10.59 -3.86
N LEU A 131 6.09 -10.18 -4.01
CA LEU A 131 5.22 -10.61 -5.10
C LEU A 131 5.50 -9.85 -6.39
N HIS A 132 5.67 -8.53 -6.26
CA HIS A 132 5.79 -7.65 -7.41
C HIS A 132 6.55 -6.38 -7.06
N VAL A 133 7.10 -5.75 -8.09
CA VAL A 133 7.85 -4.50 -8.01
C VAL A 133 7.49 -3.70 -9.24
N VAL A 134 7.10 -2.45 -9.04
CA VAL A 134 6.76 -1.51 -10.11
C VAL A 134 7.50 -0.19 -9.88
N SER A 135 8.05 0.40 -10.94
CA SER A 135 8.65 1.74 -10.88
C SER A 135 7.57 2.82 -10.88
N LEU A 136 7.88 3.99 -10.34
CA LEU A 136 6.99 5.15 -10.41
C LEU A 136 6.75 5.54 -11.88
N ASP A 137 7.79 5.54 -12.71
CA ASP A 137 7.69 5.76 -14.15
C ASP A 137 6.64 4.83 -14.80
N THR A 138 6.66 3.53 -14.50
CA THR A 138 5.67 2.58 -15.03
C THR A 138 4.25 2.92 -14.55
N LEU A 139 4.08 3.29 -13.27
CA LEU A 139 2.77 3.69 -12.74
C LEU A 139 2.25 4.94 -13.46
N VAL A 140 3.11 5.95 -13.67
CA VAL A 140 2.79 7.20 -14.37
C VAL A 140 2.46 6.92 -15.84
N GLY A 141 3.26 6.11 -16.53
CA GLY A 141 3.02 5.67 -17.92
C GLY A 141 1.71 4.91 -18.09
N ASN A 142 1.28 4.15 -17.07
CA ASN A 142 -0.04 3.52 -17.04
C ASN A 142 -1.18 4.50 -16.68
N GLY A 143 -0.87 5.78 -16.50
CA GLY A 143 -1.79 6.88 -16.29
C GLY A 143 -2.22 7.08 -14.83
N LEU A 144 -1.31 6.85 -13.87
CA LEU A 144 -1.55 7.14 -12.45
C LEU A 144 -2.00 8.60 -12.24
N LEU A 145 -1.25 9.57 -12.77
CA LEU A 145 -1.53 11.01 -12.58
C LEU A 145 -2.80 11.46 -13.30
N ASN A 146 -3.12 10.86 -14.46
CA ASN A 146 -4.38 11.09 -15.15
C ASN A 146 -5.60 10.69 -14.30
N ARG A 147 -5.44 9.69 -13.41
CA ARG A 147 -6.49 9.18 -12.53
C ARG A 147 -6.51 9.88 -11.18
N PHE A 148 -5.34 10.23 -10.66
CA PHE A 148 -5.16 10.89 -9.37
C PHE A 148 -4.45 12.22 -9.55
N LYS A 149 -5.16 13.19 -10.13
CA LYS A 149 -4.65 14.55 -10.34
C LYS A 149 -4.15 15.21 -9.06
N VAL A 150 -4.69 14.84 -7.89
CA VAL A 150 -4.20 15.32 -6.59
C VAL A 150 -2.76 14.91 -6.27
N LEU A 151 -2.25 13.86 -6.92
CA LEU A 151 -0.86 13.42 -6.81
C LEU A 151 0.04 14.13 -7.82
N ASP A 152 -0.52 14.79 -8.84
CA ASP A 152 0.24 15.46 -9.87
C ASP A 152 0.75 16.82 -9.34
N PRO A 153 2.08 17.10 -9.39
CA PRO A 153 2.68 18.35 -8.94
C PRO A 153 2.03 19.61 -9.49
N GLU A 154 1.44 19.57 -10.70
CA GLU A 154 0.74 20.71 -11.29
C GLU A 154 -0.46 21.19 -10.46
N TYR A 155 -1.03 20.31 -9.62
CA TYR A 155 -2.21 20.59 -8.79
C TYR A 155 -1.84 20.91 -7.34
N TRP A 156 -0.55 21.00 -7.00
CA TRP A 156 -0.09 21.24 -5.64
C TRP A 156 -0.18 22.71 -5.27
N VAL A 157 -0.90 23.00 -4.19
CA VAL A 157 -1.00 24.36 -3.67
C VAL A 157 0.32 24.74 -2.99
N GLY A 158 0.97 25.79 -3.50
CA GLY A 158 2.25 26.25 -2.96
C GLY A 158 3.40 25.25 -3.16
N GLY A 159 3.32 24.39 -4.17
CA GLY A 159 4.35 23.38 -4.45
C GLY A 159 4.47 22.29 -3.39
N THR A 160 3.46 22.14 -2.52
CA THR A 160 3.47 21.16 -1.43
C THR A 160 2.56 19.98 -1.75
N LEU A 161 3.11 18.76 -1.65
CA LEU A 161 2.34 17.53 -1.81
C LEU A 161 1.17 17.49 -0.80
N PRO A 162 -0.09 17.31 -1.24
CA PRO A 162 -1.24 17.30 -0.37
C PRO A 162 -1.12 16.29 0.78
N LEU A 163 -1.80 16.58 1.90
CA LEU A 163 -1.85 15.66 3.04
C LEU A 163 -2.53 14.34 2.64
N LEU A 164 -2.19 13.24 3.31
CA LEU A 164 -2.72 11.91 2.99
C LEU A 164 -4.26 11.88 3.02
N TRP A 165 -4.88 12.58 3.99
CA TRP A 165 -6.33 12.67 4.06
C TRP A 165 -6.92 13.46 2.88
N THR A 166 -6.23 14.47 2.35
CA THR A 166 -6.66 15.23 1.16
C THR A 166 -6.61 14.34 -0.07
N VAL A 167 -5.53 13.56 -0.24
CA VAL A 167 -5.42 12.59 -1.32
C VAL A 167 -6.55 11.56 -1.23
N ARG A 168 -6.78 10.98 -0.05
CA ARG A 168 -7.86 10.01 0.17
C ARG A 168 -9.24 10.62 -0.08
N ASN A 169 -9.48 11.84 0.38
CA ASN A 169 -10.75 12.53 0.17
C ASN A 169 -10.97 12.84 -1.29
N GLU A 170 -9.94 13.26 -2.04
CA GLU A 170 -10.09 13.52 -3.47
C GLU A 170 -10.30 12.23 -4.25
N ILE A 171 -9.62 11.16 -3.85
CA ILE A 171 -9.89 9.80 -4.34
C ILE A 171 -11.35 9.43 -4.09
N CYS A 172 -11.87 9.66 -2.89
CA CYS A 172 -13.27 9.41 -2.55
C CYS A 172 -14.21 10.35 -3.29
N ARG A 173 -13.86 11.62 -3.47
CA ARG A 173 -14.69 12.64 -4.12
C ARG A 173 -14.77 12.44 -5.62
N ASN A 174 -13.67 12.08 -6.29
CA ASN A 174 -13.70 11.66 -7.69
C ASN A 174 -14.56 10.42 -7.86
N ASN A 175 -14.61 9.57 -6.84
CA ASN A 175 -15.60 8.52 -6.78
C ASN A 175 -17.01 9.07 -6.53
N GLU A 176 -17.26 9.99 -5.59
CA GLU A 176 -18.56 10.61 -5.29
C GLU A 176 -19.16 11.44 -6.43
N GLU A 177 -18.36 12.17 -7.19
CA GLU A 177 -18.80 12.89 -8.40
C GLU A 177 -19.16 11.89 -9.51
N ALA A 178 -18.44 10.78 -9.58
CA ALA A 178 -18.87 9.62 -10.36
C ALA A 178 -20.09 8.93 -9.73
N TRP A 179 -20.35 9.01 -8.42
CA TRP A 179 -21.49 8.37 -7.72
C TRP A 179 -22.78 9.22 -7.76
N SER A 180 -22.69 10.54 -7.72
CA SER A 180 -23.82 11.49 -7.68
C SER A 180 -24.54 11.61 -9.03
N ARG A 181 -23.87 11.26 -10.13
CA ARG A 181 -24.45 11.23 -11.48
C ARG A 181 -25.14 9.91 -11.85
N GLY A 182 -25.38 8.99 -10.92
CA GLY A 182 -26.14 7.77 -11.23
C GLY A 182 -26.82 7.10 -10.05
N ASP A 183 -27.65 6.10 -10.37
CA ASP A 183 -28.47 5.36 -9.42
C ASP A 183 -27.61 4.64 -8.36
N ARG A 184 -28.08 4.68 -7.10
CA ARG A 184 -27.47 4.01 -5.95
C ARG A 184 -27.31 2.49 -6.15
N SER A 185 -28.10 1.90 -7.03
CA SER A 185 -27.98 0.49 -7.42
C SER A 185 -26.66 0.14 -8.15
N THR A 186 -25.98 1.13 -8.75
CA THR A 186 -24.73 0.97 -9.52
C THR A 186 -23.45 1.23 -8.71
N TRP A 187 -23.58 1.52 -7.41
CA TRP A 187 -22.46 1.88 -6.54
C TRP A 187 -21.36 0.81 -6.40
N PRO A 188 -21.68 -0.48 -6.19
CA PRO A 188 -20.68 -1.55 -6.17
C PRO A 188 -19.84 -1.60 -7.45
N GLU A 189 -20.48 -1.36 -8.60
CA GLU A 189 -19.84 -1.40 -9.91
C GLU A 189 -18.83 -0.27 -10.10
N ARG A 190 -19.19 0.95 -9.66
CA ARG A 190 -18.32 2.13 -9.77
C ARG A 190 -17.12 2.07 -8.82
N SER A 191 -17.31 1.61 -7.59
CA SER A 191 -16.20 1.33 -6.67
C SER A 191 -15.27 0.25 -7.22
N GLY A 192 -15.81 -0.80 -7.83
CA GLY A 192 -15.03 -1.82 -8.54
C GLY A 192 -14.19 -1.25 -9.69
N ARG A 193 -14.77 -0.36 -10.51
CA ARG A 193 -14.04 0.31 -11.61
C ARG A 193 -12.87 1.17 -11.12
N TYR A 194 -13.00 1.81 -9.96
CA TYR A 194 -11.94 2.63 -9.38
C TYR A 194 -10.79 1.78 -8.82
N VAL A 195 -11.11 0.71 -8.11
CA VAL A 195 -10.14 -0.31 -7.68
C VAL A 195 -9.42 -0.88 -8.89
N ALA A 196 -10.17 -1.20 -9.94
CA ALA A 196 -9.60 -1.68 -11.19
C ALA A 196 -8.73 -0.62 -11.88
N ALA A 197 -9.05 0.66 -11.74
CA ALA A 197 -8.24 1.75 -12.28
C ALA A 197 -6.89 1.90 -11.54
N ILE A 198 -6.88 1.81 -10.21
CA ILE A 198 -5.63 1.73 -9.43
C ILE A 198 -4.87 0.46 -9.80
N ALA A 199 -5.54 -0.70 -9.81
CA ALA A 199 -4.92 -1.98 -10.15
C ALA A 199 -4.29 -1.94 -11.56
N LYS A 200 -4.96 -1.31 -12.53
CA LYS A 200 -4.43 -1.13 -13.87
C LYS A 200 -3.10 -0.35 -13.89
N CYS A 201 -2.89 0.60 -12.98
CA CYS A 201 -1.60 1.29 -12.87
C CYS A 201 -0.47 0.32 -12.51
N PHE A 202 -0.74 -0.67 -11.65
CA PHE A 202 0.23 -1.71 -11.26
C PHE A 202 0.37 -2.85 -12.31
N GLY A 203 -0.39 -2.80 -13.40
CA GLY A 203 -0.34 -3.79 -14.48
C GLY A 203 -0.70 -5.21 -14.02
N ASN A 204 -0.14 -6.21 -14.70
CA ASN A 204 -0.39 -7.63 -14.39
C ASN A 204 0.09 -8.02 -12.97
N GLY A 205 0.93 -7.23 -12.29
CA GLY A 205 1.37 -7.51 -10.93
C GLY A 205 0.48 -6.95 -9.83
N ALA A 206 -0.69 -6.40 -10.17
CA ALA A 206 -1.48 -5.63 -9.24
C ALA A 206 -1.96 -6.45 -8.02
N PRO A 207 -1.84 -5.92 -6.79
CA PRO A 207 -2.33 -6.57 -5.58
C PRO A 207 -3.82 -6.29 -5.43
N HIS A 208 -4.62 -6.89 -6.30
CA HIS A 208 -6.05 -6.61 -6.46
C HIS A 208 -6.82 -6.65 -5.12
N ARG A 209 -6.48 -7.58 -4.20
CA ARG A 209 -7.09 -7.64 -2.86
C ARG A 209 -6.79 -6.40 -2.00
N ALA A 210 -5.54 -5.97 -1.98
CA ALA A 210 -5.11 -4.83 -1.17
C ALA A 210 -5.64 -3.51 -1.75
N ILE A 211 -5.75 -3.44 -3.07
CA ILE A 211 -6.37 -2.30 -3.75
C ILE A 211 -7.89 -2.33 -3.52
N ALA A 212 -8.54 -3.51 -3.51
CA ALA A 212 -9.96 -3.62 -3.22
C ALA A 212 -10.31 -3.16 -1.79
N SER A 213 -9.45 -3.44 -0.80
CA SER A 213 -9.66 -2.94 0.57
C SER A 213 -9.68 -1.42 0.70
N LEU A 214 -9.10 -0.67 -0.25
CA LEU A 214 -9.17 0.80 -0.29
C LEU A 214 -10.60 1.34 -0.38
N THR A 215 -11.49 0.63 -1.08
CA THR A 215 -12.88 1.07 -1.24
C THR A 215 -13.73 0.88 0.01
N TRP A 216 -13.30 -0.01 0.90
CA TRP A 216 -14.11 -0.43 2.03
C TRP A 216 -13.88 0.42 3.28
N HIS A 217 -12.67 0.96 3.46
CA HIS A 217 -12.29 1.66 4.69
C HIS A 217 -12.71 3.14 4.76
N HIS A 218 -13.22 3.73 3.68
CA HIS A 218 -13.36 5.18 3.59
C HIS A 218 -14.74 5.76 3.29
N GLY A 219 -15.83 4.99 3.30
CA GLY A 219 -17.14 5.64 3.07
C GLY A 219 -18.42 4.83 3.13
N THR A 220 -18.40 3.55 3.54
CA THR A 220 -19.66 2.83 3.67
C THR A 220 -19.95 2.49 5.12
N HIS A 221 -21.19 2.73 5.56
CA HIS A 221 -21.74 2.30 6.85
C HIS A 221 -21.82 0.74 6.97
N PHE A 222 -20.90 0.00 6.37
CA PHE A 222 -20.80 -1.45 6.51
C PHE A 222 -19.93 -1.76 7.73
N LYS A 223 -20.59 -2.20 8.81
CA LYS A 223 -19.93 -2.51 10.09
C LYS A 223 -18.91 -3.64 9.94
N PRO A 224 -17.77 -3.60 10.67
CA PRO A 224 -16.59 -4.43 10.40
C PRO A 224 -16.60 -5.84 11.02
N ASN A 225 -17.72 -6.31 11.58
CA ASN A 225 -17.67 -7.42 12.56
C ASN A 225 -17.88 -8.83 11.98
N ASN A 226 -17.79 -9.05 10.67
CA ASN A 226 -17.95 -10.40 10.08
C ASN A 226 -16.95 -10.63 8.93
N TYR A 227 -15.66 -10.71 9.27
CA TYR A 227 -14.60 -11.04 8.29
C TYR A 227 -14.70 -12.49 7.75
N GLU A 228 -15.39 -13.40 8.45
CA GLU A 228 -15.42 -14.83 8.12
C GLU A 228 -16.56 -15.26 7.17
N ASN A 229 -17.45 -14.35 6.76
CA ASN A 229 -18.68 -14.75 6.02
C ASN A 229 -18.93 -14.01 4.70
N TRP A 230 -17.97 -13.25 4.17
CA TRP A 230 -18.27 -12.32 3.06
C TRP A 230 -17.34 -12.55 1.87
N GLY A 231 -17.84 -13.34 0.90
CA GLY A 231 -17.50 -13.09 -0.49
C GLY A 231 -17.72 -11.61 -0.79
N LEU A 232 -16.83 -11.00 -1.58
CA LEU A 232 -17.09 -9.69 -2.17
C LEU A 232 -18.55 -9.66 -2.64
N ASP A 233 -19.27 -8.56 -2.34
CA ASP A 233 -20.57 -8.29 -2.98
C ASP A 233 -20.44 -8.71 -4.44
N LEU A 234 -21.28 -9.67 -4.87
CA LEU A 234 -21.20 -10.28 -6.19
C LEU A 234 -21.07 -9.20 -7.27
N ARG A 235 -21.64 -8.02 -7.06
CA ARG A 235 -21.56 -6.89 -8.00
C ARG A 235 -20.19 -6.19 -8.02
N VAL A 236 -19.47 -6.10 -6.90
CA VAL A 236 -18.06 -5.64 -6.88
C VAL A 236 -17.18 -6.69 -7.56
N ARG A 237 -17.46 -7.97 -7.28
CA ARG A 237 -16.78 -9.11 -7.91
C ARG A 237 -16.98 -9.09 -9.43
N ASP A 238 -18.21 -8.90 -9.88
CA ASP A 238 -18.62 -8.90 -11.28
C ASP A 238 -18.14 -7.63 -12.00
N ALA A 239 -18.07 -6.48 -11.32
CA ALA A 239 -17.50 -5.27 -11.92
C ALA A 239 -15.98 -5.33 -12.06
N ILE A 240 -15.29 -5.92 -11.08
CA ILE A 240 -13.87 -6.26 -11.22
C ILE A 240 -13.70 -7.25 -12.37
N GLN A 241 -14.57 -8.26 -12.47
CA GLN A 241 -14.53 -9.25 -13.54
C GLN A 241 -14.77 -8.66 -14.93
N GLU A 242 -15.79 -7.84 -15.09
CA GLU A 242 -16.14 -7.20 -16.35
C GLU A 242 -15.01 -6.29 -16.85
N VAL A 243 -14.34 -5.57 -15.93
CA VAL A 243 -13.16 -4.78 -16.28
C VAL A 243 -11.99 -5.67 -16.67
N LEU A 244 -11.77 -6.80 -15.99
CA LEU A 244 -10.70 -7.74 -16.35
C LEU A 244 -10.97 -8.44 -17.70
N ASP A 245 -12.22 -8.83 -17.97
CA ASP A 245 -12.66 -9.49 -19.20
C ASP A 245 -12.57 -8.58 -20.42
N ARG A 246 -13.00 -7.32 -20.32
CA ARG A 246 -12.90 -6.34 -21.41
C ARG A 246 -11.47 -6.03 -21.84
N ASN A 247 -10.49 -6.33 -21.00
CA ASN A 247 -9.07 -6.12 -21.27
C ASN A 247 -8.33 -7.42 -21.67
N GLY A 248 -9.04 -8.52 -21.93
CA GLY A 248 -8.43 -9.79 -22.34
C GLY A 248 -7.74 -10.56 -21.20
N ASN A 249 -8.05 -10.24 -19.95
CA ASN A 249 -7.44 -10.79 -18.74
C ASN A 249 -8.39 -11.73 -17.98
N SER A 250 -9.28 -12.47 -18.66
CA SER A 250 -10.29 -13.34 -18.03
C SER A 250 -9.71 -14.47 -17.17
N ARG A 251 -8.52 -15.01 -17.53
CA ARG A 251 -7.78 -16.02 -16.73
C ARG A 251 -7.38 -15.54 -15.32
N TRP A 252 -7.41 -14.24 -15.06
CA TRP A 252 -6.98 -13.64 -13.80
C TRP A 252 -7.98 -13.77 -12.66
N TYR A 253 -9.27 -13.89 -12.98
CA TYR A 253 -10.32 -14.01 -11.99
C TYR A 253 -10.45 -15.40 -11.42
N ASP A 254 -10.24 -16.42 -12.25
CA ASP A 254 -10.18 -17.80 -11.77
C ASP A 254 -9.01 -17.98 -10.78
N GLN A 255 -7.90 -17.25 -10.98
CA GLN A 255 -6.79 -17.20 -10.01
C GLN A 255 -7.17 -16.40 -8.74
N TRP A 256 -7.84 -15.25 -8.88
CA TRP A 256 -8.33 -14.45 -7.76
C TRP A 256 -9.36 -15.19 -6.88
N CYS A 257 -10.31 -15.90 -7.50
CA CYS A 257 -11.30 -16.76 -6.85
C CYS A 257 -10.67 -18.03 -6.27
N GLY A 258 -9.71 -18.65 -6.98
CA GLY A 258 -8.97 -19.81 -6.49
C GLY A 258 -8.16 -19.50 -5.22
N GLU A 259 -7.50 -18.34 -5.17
CA GLU A 259 -6.80 -17.87 -3.97
C GLU A 259 -7.78 -17.50 -2.83
N LEU A 260 -9.05 -17.18 -3.14
CA LEU A 260 -10.08 -16.83 -2.14
C LEU A 260 -10.67 -18.09 -1.50
N ALA A 261 -10.72 -19.19 -2.24
CA ALA A 261 -11.22 -20.48 -1.80
C ALA A 261 -10.17 -21.33 -1.06
N SER A 262 -8.89 -20.94 -1.08
CA SER A 262 -7.79 -21.63 -0.40
C SER A 262 -7.50 -21.11 1.02
N VAL A 263 -8.50 -20.48 1.66
CA VAL A 263 -8.48 -20.01 3.05
C VAL A 263 -9.50 -20.82 3.84
#